data_AF-A0A939V9D5-F1
#
_entry.id   AF-A0A939V9D5-F1
#
_cell.length_a   1.000
_cell.length_b   1.000
_cell.length_c   1.000
_cell.angle_alpha   90.00
_cell.angle_beta   90.00
_cell.angle_gamma   90.00
#
_symmetry.space_group_name_H-M   'P 1'
#
loop_
_entity.id
_entity.type
_entity.pdbx_description
1 polymer ?
#
loop_
_entity_poly.entity_id
_entity_poly.type
_entity_poly.pdbx_seq_one_letter_code
_entity_poly.pdbx_strand_id
1 'polypeptide(L)'
;MRKLLVLLSTALLLSSCGTVVWSGFNWHKIPADGHRTGVTAPSADYPEYQLGVSNGEFYAAPNGKIIIGGATPEVARILYEAQAEMADLKTVIGHSQRGMKARRPESPLSNWTVDIIMEEAENYTGIDVDLGIANFGGIRSEIPQGDVLKDDLVSMFPFKNYLTVVTLPGWRLRQIFEQMAQTGVQVVGGVKLVIKGNQLESALVGGEPLDDNKTYNVATIDFLLTGGDGYKLGENALQTIVTDVAVIDAILPRVQKLEAEGKTVDYQTDGRVTIIN
;
A
#
# COMPACT_ATOMS: atom_id res chain seq x y z
N MET A 1 39.57 64.85 33.73
CA MET A 1 39.53 63.92 32.58
C MET A 1 39.56 62.47 33.08
N ARG A 2 38.43 61.92 33.58
CA ARG A 2 38.31 60.46 33.87
C ARG A 2 36.87 59.98 34.17
N LYS A 3 35.83 60.70 33.72
CA LYS A 3 34.42 60.33 33.94
C LYS A 3 33.51 60.45 32.71
N LEU A 4 34.06 60.48 31.49
CA LEU A 4 33.28 60.68 30.27
C LEU A 4 33.46 59.58 29.20
N LEU A 5 34.01 58.41 29.56
CA LEU A 5 34.30 57.34 28.60
C LEU A 5 33.60 55.99 28.87
N VAL A 6 32.76 55.88 29.90
CA VAL A 6 32.10 54.61 30.27
C VAL A 6 30.59 54.60 29.95
N LEU A 7 30.04 55.72 29.46
CA LEU A 7 28.62 55.82 29.10
C LEU A 7 28.34 55.65 27.59
N LEU A 8 29.36 55.57 26.74
CA LEU A 8 29.17 55.33 25.30
C LEU A 8 29.35 53.86 24.87
N SER A 9 29.87 52.98 25.74
CA SER A 9 30.02 51.55 25.42
C SER A 9 28.82 50.70 25.83
N THR A 10 27.88 51.23 26.61
CA THR A 10 26.65 50.53 27.03
C THR A 10 25.43 50.85 26.16
N ALA A 11 25.50 51.86 25.28
CA ALA A 11 24.38 52.23 24.40
C ALA A 11 24.35 51.49 23.05
N LEU A 12 25.41 50.74 22.70
CA LEU A 12 25.53 50.04 21.41
C LEU A 12 25.38 48.51 21.49
N LEU A 13 25.04 47.98 22.67
CA LEU A 13 24.82 46.54 22.88
C LEU A 13 23.34 46.15 23.10
N LEU A 14 22.41 47.10 22.93
CA LEU A 14 20.97 46.87 23.16
C LEU A 14 20.10 46.91 21.90
N SER A 15 20.68 47.00 20.69
CA SER A 15 19.89 47.10 19.44
C SER A 15 20.01 45.89 18.50
N SER A 16 20.47 44.73 18.97
CA SER A 16 20.51 43.51 18.14
C SER A 16 19.75 42.32 18.71
N CYS A 17 18.80 42.56 19.61
CA CYS A 17 17.72 41.60 19.82
C CYS A 17 16.71 41.77 18.68
N GLY A 18 17.15 41.45 17.46
CA GLY A 18 16.22 41.20 16.36
C GLY A 18 15.39 40.00 16.80
N THR A 19 14.12 40.24 17.10
CA THR A 19 13.15 39.17 17.23
C THR A 19 13.28 38.32 15.98
N VAL A 20 13.77 37.09 16.14
CA VAL A 20 13.65 36.07 15.10
C VAL A 20 12.14 35.91 14.90
N VAL A 21 11.61 36.59 13.89
CA VAL A 21 10.26 36.35 13.41
C VAL A 21 10.36 34.96 12.83
N TRP A 22 9.96 33.96 13.62
CA TRP A 22 9.69 32.63 13.11
C TRP A 22 8.61 32.84 12.05
N SER A 23 9.02 32.86 10.77
CA SER A 23 8.09 32.81 9.65
C SER A 23 7.32 31.52 9.83
N GLY A 24 6.09 31.61 10.34
CA GLY A 24 5.25 30.45 10.59
C GLY A 24 5.15 29.63 9.31
N PHE A 25 5.40 28.33 9.42
CA PHE A 25 5.13 27.42 8.31
C PHE A 25 3.63 27.36 8.10
N ASN A 26 3.15 27.84 6.96
CA ASN A 26 1.78 27.62 6.52
C ASN A 26 1.71 26.28 5.79
N TRP A 27 1.08 25.31 6.44
CA TRP A 27 0.81 24.01 5.85
C TRP A 27 -0.53 24.06 5.11
N HIS A 28 -0.49 23.88 3.80
CA HIS A 28 -1.69 23.68 2.99
C HIS A 28 -1.84 22.19 2.67
N LYS A 29 -3.01 21.63 2.98
CA LYS A 29 -3.35 20.28 2.54
C LYS A 29 -3.92 20.37 1.14
N ILE A 30 -3.27 19.72 0.19
CA ILE A 30 -3.81 19.51 -1.15
C ILE A 30 -4.45 18.11 -1.13
N PRO A 31 -5.76 17.98 -1.38
CA PRO A 31 -6.37 16.66 -1.51
C PRO A 31 -5.71 15.90 -2.66
N ALA A 32 -5.29 14.66 -2.41
CA ALA A 32 -4.98 13.74 -3.50
C ALA A 32 -6.30 13.42 -4.21
N ASP A 33 -6.39 13.77 -5.49
CA ASP A 33 -7.58 13.61 -6.32
C ASP A 33 -7.62 12.27 -7.06
N GLY A 34 -6.70 11.36 -6.70
CA GLY A 34 -6.54 10.06 -7.33
C GLY A 34 -5.65 10.07 -8.57
N HIS A 35 -5.30 11.24 -9.12
CA HIS A 35 -4.30 11.31 -10.18
C HIS A 35 -2.90 11.17 -9.59
N ARG A 36 -1.96 10.68 -10.40
CA ARG A 36 -0.54 10.82 -10.09
C ARG A 36 -0.23 12.31 -9.94
N THR A 37 0.11 12.75 -8.73
CA THR A 37 0.24 14.17 -8.41
C THR A 37 1.41 14.81 -9.16
N GLY A 38 1.11 15.68 -10.15
CA GLY A 38 1.88 16.83 -10.64
C GLY A 38 3.37 16.68 -11.02
N VAL A 39 3.96 15.51 -10.80
CA VAL A 39 5.31 15.12 -11.12
C VAL A 39 5.13 14.02 -12.15
N THR A 40 5.55 14.29 -13.39
CA THR A 40 5.69 13.25 -14.40
C THR A 40 6.45 12.10 -13.75
N ALA A 41 5.87 10.89 -13.75
CA ALA A 41 6.56 9.73 -13.19
C ALA A 41 7.95 9.68 -13.82
N PRO A 42 9.02 9.53 -13.02
CA PRO A 42 10.33 9.49 -13.60
C PRO A 42 10.39 8.40 -14.66
N SER A 43 10.67 8.77 -15.91
CA SER A 43 10.92 7.83 -17.00
C SER A 43 12.43 7.62 -17.13
N ALA A 44 12.82 6.50 -17.73
CA ALA A 44 14.22 6.34 -18.16
C ALA A 44 14.65 7.45 -19.14
N ASP A 45 13.68 8.07 -19.82
CA ASP A 45 13.89 9.23 -20.68
C ASP A 45 14.11 10.49 -19.83
N TYR A 46 15.21 11.20 -20.10
CA TYR A 46 15.52 12.52 -19.54
C TYR A 46 15.65 12.61 -18.00
N PRO A 47 16.39 11.70 -17.33
CA PRO A 47 16.55 11.70 -15.88
C PRO A 47 17.15 13.01 -15.33
N GLU A 48 17.95 13.73 -16.13
CA GLU A 48 18.53 15.02 -15.77
C GLU A 48 17.48 16.12 -15.53
N TYR A 49 16.33 16.05 -16.20
CA TYR A 49 15.24 17.01 -16.01
C TYR A 49 14.39 16.68 -14.78
N GLN A 50 14.34 15.40 -14.40
CA GLN A 50 13.50 14.91 -13.30
C GLN A 50 14.26 14.92 -11.97
N LEU A 51 15.52 14.51 -11.99
CA LEU A 51 16.36 14.37 -10.80
C LEU A 51 17.43 15.44 -10.70
N GLY A 52 17.75 16.17 -11.77
CA GLY A 52 18.88 17.08 -11.82
C GLY A 52 20.17 16.37 -12.24
N VAL A 53 21.29 17.10 -12.22
CA VAL A 53 22.60 16.60 -12.66
C VAL A 53 23.56 16.57 -11.49
N SER A 54 24.26 15.45 -11.30
CA SER A 54 25.34 15.32 -10.31
C SER A 54 26.55 14.63 -10.91
N ASN A 55 27.75 15.06 -10.51
CA ASN A 55 29.00 14.35 -10.78
C ASN A 55 29.67 13.82 -9.50
N GLY A 56 28.95 13.84 -8.36
CA GLY A 56 29.48 13.45 -7.05
C GLY A 56 30.19 14.57 -6.27
N GLU A 57 30.60 15.66 -6.93
CA GLU A 57 31.20 16.83 -6.29
C GLU A 57 30.20 17.98 -6.11
N PHE A 58 29.28 18.13 -7.07
CA PHE A 58 28.14 19.04 -6.98
C PHE A 58 26.85 18.35 -7.46
N TYR A 59 25.72 18.88 -7.01
CA TYR A 59 24.40 18.54 -7.51
C TYR A 59 23.66 19.80 -7.93
N ALA A 60 23.19 19.83 -9.18
CA ALA A 60 22.30 20.83 -9.72
C ALA A 60 20.87 20.28 -9.76
N ALA A 61 20.02 20.74 -8.85
CA ALA A 61 18.62 20.31 -8.76
C ALA A 61 17.77 20.86 -9.92
N PRO A 62 16.64 20.21 -10.29
CA PRO A 62 15.76 20.66 -11.36
C PRO A 62 15.23 22.09 -11.20
N ASN A 63 15.13 22.58 -9.96
CA ASN A 63 14.72 23.96 -9.68
C ASN A 63 15.87 24.99 -9.78
N GLY A 64 17.03 24.60 -10.30
CA GLY A 64 18.21 25.44 -10.46
C GLY A 64 19.09 25.59 -9.21
N LYS A 65 18.72 24.99 -8.07
CA LYS A 65 19.54 25.04 -6.85
C LYS A 65 20.80 24.19 -7.03
N ILE A 66 21.96 24.79 -6.77
CA ILE A 66 23.25 24.09 -6.76
C ILE A 66 23.67 23.79 -5.33
N ILE A 67 24.07 22.54 -5.07
CA ILE A 67 24.54 22.06 -3.78
C ILE A 67 25.96 21.52 -3.98
N ILE A 68 26.91 22.01 -3.19
CA ILE A 68 28.31 21.60 -3.22
C ILE A 68 28.69 21.10 -1.83
N GLY A 69 29.38 19.97 -1.77
CA GLY A 69 29.80 19.34 -0.52
C GLY A 69 28.69 18.63 0.25
N GLY A 70 29.09 17.94 1.31
CA GLY A 70 28.20 17.03 2.05
C GLY A 70 27.84 15.78 1.24
N ALA A 71 26.84 15.03 1.69
CA ALA A 71 26.44 13.78 1.05
C ALA A 71 25.50 13.97 -0.15
N THR A 72 24.91 15.15 -0.34
CA THR A 72 23.87 15.37 -1.36
C THR A 72 24.36 15.11 -2.79
N PRO A 73 25.54 15.60 -3.24
CA PRO A 73 26.04 15.28 -4.57
C PRO A 73 26.19 13.78 -4.80
N GLU A 74 26.76 13.07 -3.84
CA GLU A 74 26.99 11.63 -3.97
C GLU A 74 25.68 10.82 -3.98
N VAL A 75 24.73 11.17 -3.11
CA VAL A 75 23.39 10.53 -3.11
C VAL A 75 22.66 10.80 -4.43
N ALA A 76 22.73 12.02 -4.95
CA ALA A 76 22.11 12.35 -6.24
C ALA A 76 22.75 11.56 -7.40
N ARG A 77 24.07 11.35 -7.38
CA ARG A 77 24.78 10.52 -8.37
C ARG A 77 24.29 9.07 -8.30
N ILE A 78 24.23 8.47 -7.10
CA ILE A 78 23.73 7.10 -6.89
C ILE A 78 22.29 6.95 -7.40
N LEU A 79 21.41 7.89 -7.08
CA LEU A 79 20.01 7.87 -7.54
C LEU A 79 19.91 7.99 -9.06
N TYR A 80 20.75 8.82 -9.69
CA TYR A 80 20.80 8.98 -11.14
C TYR A 80 21.26 7.69 -11.83
N GLU A 81 22.34 7.07 -11.34
CA GLU A 81 22.87 5.82 -11.89
C GLU A 81 21.89 4.66 -11.79
N ALA A 82 21.07 4.63 -10.73
CA ALA A 82 20.03 3.63 -10.56
C ALA A 82 18.88 3.75 -11.59
N GLN A 83 18.71 4.89 -12.28
CA GLN A 83 17.54 5.08 -13.17
C GLN A 83 17.50 4.09 -14.33
N ALA A 84 18.65 3.72 -14.88
CA ALA A 84 18.72 2.73 -15.96
C ALA A 84 18.22 1.35 -15.51
N GLU A 85 18.54 0.95 -14.27
CA GLU A 85 18.07 -0.32 -13.69
C GLU A 85 16.59 -0.26 -13.31
N MET A 86 16.10 0.92 -12.90
CA MET A 86 14.70 1.14 -12.54
C MET A 86 13.77 1.33 -13.74
N ALA A 87 14.30 1.44 -14.96
CA ALA A 87 13.55 1.73 -16.18
C ALA A 87 12.35 0.78 -16.39
N ASP A 88 12.53 -0.51 -16.12
CA ASP A 88 11.49 -1.52 -16.25
C ASP A 88 10.31 -1.28 -15.29
N LEU A 89 10.55 -0.76 -14.08
CA LEU A 89 9.47 -0.41 -13.14
C LEU A 89 8.62 0.75 -13.66
N LYS A 90 9.17 1.59 -14.54
CA LYS A 90 8.48 2.78 -15.08
C LYS A 90 7.65 2.46 -16.33
N THR A 91 7.51 1.19 -16.68
CA THR A 91 6.65 0.73 -17.77
C THR A 91 5.18 0.86 -17.38
N VAL A 92 4.36 1.41 -18.28
CA VAL A 92 2.91 1.35 -18.17
C VAL A 92 2.47 -0.08 -18.49
N ILE A 93 1.78 -0.72 -17.55
CA ILE A 93 1.31 -2.11 -17.67
C ILE A 93 -0.22 -2.21 -17.76
N GLY A 94 -0.92 -1.11 -17.56
CA GLY A 94 -2.35 -0.99 -17.75
C GLY A 94 -2.86 0.39 -17.37
N HIS A 95 -4.18 0.54 -17.36
CA HIS A 95 -4.84 1.80 -16.99
C HIS A 95 -5.95 1.58 -15.95
N SER A 96 -6.22 2.60 -15.15
CA SER A 96 -7.34 2.64 -14.20
C SER A 96 -8.25 3.83 -14.49
N GLN A 97 -9.57 3.62 -14.43
CA GLN A 97 -10.54 4.71 -14.62
C GLN A 97 -10.57 5.71 -13.46
N ARG A 98 -10.14 5.28 -12.26
CA ARG A 98 -10.19 6.09 -11.04
C ARG A 98 -9.13 5.67 -10.05
N GLY A 99 -8.76 6.60 -9.16
CA GLY A 99 -7.90 6.27 -8.03
C GLY A 99 -8.60 5.28 -7.09
N MET A 100 -7.93 4.19 -6.71
CA MET A 100 -8.44 3.22 -5.76
C MET A 100 -7.48 3.06 -4.59
N LYS A 101 -7.99 3.28 -3.38
CA LYS A 101 -7.23 3.22 -2.14
C LYS A 101 -7.82 2.17 -1.20
N ALA A 102 -6.95 1.39 -0.56
CA ALA A 102 -7.35 0.44 0.46
C ALA A 102 -7.85 1.17 1.72
N ARG A 103 -9.06 0.85 2.16
CA ARG A 103 -9.66 1.42 3.38
C ARG A 103 -10.51 0.38 4.10
N ARG A 104 -10.42 0.37 5.44
CA ARG A 104 -11.32 -0.41 6.29
C ARG A 104 -12.73 0.21 6.33
N PRO A 105 -13.78 -0.59 6.60
CA PRO A 105 -13.74 -2.05 6.68
C PRO A 105 -13.68 -2.73 5.30
N GLU A 106 -13.98 -1.98 4.24
CA GLU A 106 -14.07 -2.46 2.85
C GLU A 106 -13.74 -1.32 1.89
N SER A 107 -13.12 -1.66 0.75
CA SER A 107 -12.80 -0.71 -0.32
C SER A 107 -12.70 -1.43 -1.67
N PRO A 108 -12.83 -0.72 -2.80
CA PRO A 108 -12.63 -1.31 -4.13
C PRO A 108 -11.29 -2.04 -4.26
N LEU A 109 -10.20 -1.42 -3.80
CA LEU A 109 -8.86 -2.01 -3.90
C LEU A 109 -8.73 -3.28 -3.06
N SER A 110 -9.24 -3.28 -1.83
CA SER A 110 -9.17 -4.46 -0.96
C SER A 110 -9.94 -5.64 -1.55
N ASN A 111 -11.14 -5.39 -2.10
CA ASN A 111 -11.94 -6.45 -2.69
C ASN A 111 -11.28 -6.99 -3.97
N TRP A 112 -10.79 -6.10 -4.84
CA TRP A 112 -10.05 -6.48 -6.04
C TRP A 112 -8.85 -7.37 -5.72
N THR A 113 -8.06 -7.00 -4.70
CA THR A 113 -6.89 -7.78 -4.28
C THR A 113 -7.26 -9.18 -3.82
N VAL A 114 -8.23 -9.32 -2.91
CA VAL A 114 -8.55 -10.64 -2.35
C VAL A 114 -9.29 -11.53 -3.35
N ASP A 115 -10.10 -10.96 -4.23
CA ASP A 115 -10.81 -11.73 -5.25
C ASP A 115 -9.81 -12.27 -6.29
N ILE A 116 -8.76 -11.52 -6.66
CA ILE A 116 -7.64 -12.07 -7.45
C ILE A 116 -6.88 -13.14 -6.68
N ILE A 117 -6.59 -12.93 -5.39
CA ILE A 117 -5.91 -13.95 -4.58
C ILE A 117 -6.72 -15.25 -4.55
N MET A 118 -8.05 -15.17 -4.44
CA MET A 118 -8.93 -16.34 -4.51
C MET A 118 -8.84 -17.01 -5.89
N GLU A 119 -9.08 -16.28 -6.97
CA GLU A 119 -9.02 -16.80 -8.35
C GLU A 119 -7.67 -17.47 -8.65
N GLU A 120 -6.56 -16.82 -8.31
CA GLU A 120 -5.22 -17.32 -8.60
C GLU A 120 -4.84 -18.48 -7.68
N ALA A 121 -5.25 -18.47 -6.41
CA ALA A 121 -5.05 -19.62 -5.53
C ALA A 121 -5.76 -20.86 -6.07
N GLU A 122 -7.00 -20.74 -6.58
CA GLU A 122 -7.68 -21.84 -7.27
C GLU A 122 -6.89 -22.31 -8.49
N ASN A 123 -6.47 -21.38 -9.37
CA ASN A 123 -5.74 -21.71 -10.59
C ASN A 123 -4.43 -22.46 -10.32
N TYR A 124 -3.65 -22.04 -9.32
CA TYR A 124 -2.34 -22.63 -9.03
C TYR A 124 -2.41 -23.91 -8.19
N THR A 125 -3.46 -24.09 -7.39
CA THR A 125 -3.58 -25.27 -6.50
C THR A 125 -4.54 -26.33 -7.03
N GLY A 126 -5.48 -25.96 -7.91
CA GLY A 126 -6.58 -26.82 -8.35
C GLY A 126 -7.62 -27.10 -7.27
N ILE A 127 -7.61 -26.33 -6.17
CA ILE A 127 -8.57 -26.43 -5.07
C ILE A 127 -9.62 -25.35 -5.23
N ASP A 128 -10.90 -25.72 -5.22
CA ASP A 128 -12.02 -24.77 -5.16
C ASP A 128 -11.96 -23.99 -3.83
N VAL A 129 -11.97 -22.66 -3.91
CA VAL A 129 -11.83 -21.74 -2.78
C VAL A 129 -13.21 -21.19 -2.40
N ASP A 130 -13.60 -21.38 -1.15
CA ASP A 130 -14.89 -20.89 -0.64
C ASP A 130 -14.84 -19.40 -0.27
N LEU A 131 -13.68 -18.92 0.20
CA LEU A 131 -13.48 -17.55 0.65
C LEU A 131 -12.01 -17.13 0.66
N GLY A 132 -11.78 -15.82 0.73
CA GLY A 132 -10.46 -15.23 0.83
C GLY A 132 -10.28 -14.42 2.12
N ILE A 133 -9.09 -14.50 2.72
CA ILE A 133 -8.66 -13.65 3.83
C ILE A 133 -7.24 -13.15 3.55
N ALA A 134 -7.07 -11.83 3.50
CA ALA A 134 -5.76 -11.18 3.45
C ALA A 134 -5.73 -10.03 4.47
N ASN A 135 -4.59 -9.36 4.63
CA ASN A 135 -4.49 -8.23 5.55
C ASN A 135 -4.39 -6.88 4.84
N PHE A 136 -5.02 -5.85 5.41
CA PHE A 136 -4.90 -4.48 4.88
C PHE A 136 -3.44 -4.01 4.91
N GLY A 137 -2.64 -4.48 5.88
CA GLY A 137 -1.23 -4.18 5.97
C GLY A 137 -0.40 -4.67 4.78
N GLY A 138 -0.90 -5.64 4.01
CA GLY A 138 -0.26 -6.13 2.80
C GLY A 138 -0.44 -5.22 1.57
N ILE A 139 -1.41 -4.30 1.58
CA ILE A 139 -1.68 -3.36 0.49
C ILE A 139 -1.06 -2.00 0.85
N ARG A 140 0.07 -1.66 0.22
CA ARG A 140 0.96 -0.59 0.70
C ARG A 140 0.77 0.77 0.01
N SER A 141 0.24 0.76 -1.21
CA SER A 141 -0.02 1.96 -2.00
C SER A 141 -1.41 1.87 -2.63
N GLU A 142 -1.82 2.96 -3.27
CA GLU A 142 -3.06 3.06 -4.04
C GLU A 142 -2.81 2.82 -5.53
N ILE A 143 -3.85 2.44 -6.26
CA ILE A 143 -3.82 2.46 -7.72
C ILE A 143 -4.17 3.88 -8.16
N PRO A 144 -3.32 4.56 -8.95
CA PRO A 144 -3.64 5.88 -9.48
C PRO A 144 -4.72 5.80 -10.55
N GLN A 145 -5.43 6.91 -10.79
CA GLN A 145 -6.21 7.12 -12.00
C GLN A 145 -5.26 7.34 -13.20
N GLY A 146 -5.62 6.76 -14.35
CA GLY A 146 -4.80 6.80 -15.57
C GLY A 146 -3.78 5.67 -15.59
N ASP A 147 -2.56 5.99 -15.99
CA ASP A 147 -1.47 5.02 -16.17
C ASP A 147 -1.15 4.29 -14.86
N VAL A 148 -1.20 2.95 -14.94
CA VAL A 148 -0.73 2.04 -13.89
C VAL A 148 0.64 1.52 -14.30
N LEU A 149 1.66 1.90 -13.54
CA LEU A 149 3.02 1.47 -13.75
C LEU A 149 3.29 0.13 -13.06
N LYS A 150 4.30 -0.59 -13.56
CA LYS A 150 4.84 -1.75 -12.85
C LYS A 150 5.29 -1.39 -11.42
N ASP A 151 5.90 -0.22 -11.26
CA ASP A 151 6.29 0.36 -9.97
C ASP A 151 5.11 0.49 -8.99
N ASP A 152 3.91 0.84 -9.48
CA ASP A 152 2.74 0.99 -8.62
C ASP A 152 2.37 -0.34 -7.97
N LEU A 153 2.38 -1.44 -8.72
CA LEU A 153 2.06 -2.77 -8.21
C LEU A 153 3.18 -3.34 -7.34
N VAL A 154 4.44 -3.19 -7.75
CA VAL A 154 5.59 -3.64 -6.95
C VAL A 154 5.65 -2.89 -5.62
N SER A 155 5.38 -1.59 -5.64
CA SER A 155 5.26 -0.77 -4.43
C SER A 155 4.04 -1.14 -3.60
N MET A 156 2.95 -1.58 -4.23
CA MET A 156 1.71 -1.99 -3.55
C MET A 156 1.86 -3.31 -2.80
N PHE A 157 2.55 -4.27 -3.40
CA PHE A 157 2.78 -5.61 -2.86
C PHE A 157 4.28 -5.91 -2.73
N PRO A 158 5.02 -5.18 -1.87
CA PRO A 158 6.47 -5.28 -1.79
C PRO A 158 6.94 -6.51 -0.99
N PHE A 159 6.01 -7.21 -0.33
CA PHE A 159 6.32 -8.39 0.45
C PHE A 159 6.27 -9.64 -0.42
N LYS A 160 7.23 -10.54 -0.20
CA LYS A 160 7.20 -11.90 -0.76
C LYS A 160 6.24 -12.79 0.04
N ASN A 161 4.99 -12.37 0.07
CA ASN A 161 3.89 -13.18 0.58
C ASN A 161 3.42 -14.10 -0.54
N TYR A 162 3.22 -15.38 -0.24
CA TYR A 162 2.88 -16.41 -1.22
C TYR A 162 1.40 -16.78 -1.17
N LEU A 163 0.80 -17.03 -2.34
CA LEU A 163 -0.56 -17.55 -2.43
C LEU A 163 -0.66 -18.85 -1.65
N THR A 164 -1.65 -18.93 -0.78
CA THR A 164 -1.79 -20.02 0.18
C THR A 164 -3.25 -20.41 0.27
N VAL A 165 -3.53 -21.72 0.35
CA VAL A 165 -4.87 -22.23 0.65
C VAL A 165 -4.82 -23.01 1.97
N VAL A 166 -5.71 -22.67 2.90
CA VAL A 166 -5.90 -23.43 4.15
C VAL A 166 -7.31 -24.00 4.21
N THR A 167 -7.43 -25.28 4.54
CA THR A 167 -8.73 -25.90 4.78
C THR A 167 -9.03 -25.85 6.27
N LEU A 168 -10.07 -25.09 6.65
CA LEU A 168 -10.45 -24.86 8.04
C LEU A 168 -11.85 -25.41 8.33
N PRO A 169 -12.08 -25.99 9.52
CA PRO A 169 -13.44 -26.25 9.97
C PRO A 169 -14.16 -24.93 10.28
N GLY A 170 -15.47 -24.89 10.07
CA GLY A 170 -16.28 -23.68 10.17
C GLY A 170 -16.24 -23.02 11.54
N TRP A 171 -16.16 -23.80 12.63
CA TRP A 171 -16.01 -23.25 13.98
C TRP A 171 -14.70 -22.44 14.12
N ARG A 172 -13.63 -22.85 13.44
CA ARG A 172 -12.35 -22.14 13.48
C ARG A 172 -12.43 -20.86 12.67
N LEU A 173 -13.11 -20.91 11.52
CA LEU A 173 -13.38 -19.74 10.71
C LEU A 173 -14.26 -18.72 11.47
N ARG A 174 -15.27 -19.19 12.22
CA ARG A 174 -16.09 -18.34 13.10
C ARG A 174 -15.23 -17.59 14.11
N GLN A 175 -14.32 -18.29 14.81
CA GLN A 175 -13.40 -17.65 15.75
C GLN A 175 -12.54 -16.56 15.11
N ILE A 176 -12.08 -16.78 13.87
CA ILE A 176 -11.31 -15.78 13.12
C ILE A 176 -12.17 -14.53 12.84
N PHE A 177 -13.42 -14.71 12.41
CA PHE A 177 -14.35 -13.60 12.18
C PHE A 177 -14.76 -12.89 13.46
N GLU A 178 -14.93 -13.60 14.57
CA GLU A 178 -15.17 -13.02 15.89
C GLU A 178 -13.98 -12.19 16.37
N GLN A 179 -12.75 -12.66 16.13
CA GLN A 179 -11.54 -11.88 16.39
C GLN A 179 -11.51 -10.62 15.52
N MET A 180 -11.82 -10.72 14.21
CA MET A 180 -11.95 -9.57 13.32
C MET A 180 -13.00 -8.56 13.78
N ALA A 181 -14.13 -9.02 14.32
CA ALA A 181 -15.15 -8.14 14.88
C ALA A 181 -14.63 -7.30 16.06
N GLN A 182 -13.68 -7.85 16.84
CA GLN A 182 -13.08 -7.17 17.99
C GLN A 182 -11.90 -6.26 17.62
N THR A 183 -11.10 -6.64 16.63
CA THR A 183 -9.83 -5.97 16.30
C THR A 183 -9.88 -5.13 15.02
N GLY A 184 -10.98 -5.22 14.27
CA GLY A 184 -11.16 -4.59 12.96
C GLY A 184 -11.01 -5.60 11.82
N VAL A 185 -12.05 -5.66 10.97
CA VAL A 185 -12.13 -6.59 9.83
C VAL A 185 -10.99 -6.39 8.86
N GLN A 186 -10.33 -7.49 8.49
CA GLN A 186 -9.27 -7.51 7.49
C GLN A 186 -9.85 -7.59 6.07
N VAL A 187 -9.00 -7.79 5.07
CA VAL A 187 -9.48 -7.94 3.70
C VAL A 187 -10.13 -9.32 3.58
N VAL A 188 -11.38 -9.38 3.12
CA VAL A 188 -12.15 -10.62 2.99
C VAL A 188 -12.84 -10.71 1.63
N GLY A 189 -13.01 -11.92 1.11
CA GLY A 189 -13.74 -12.21 -0.13
C GLY A 189 -14.57 -13.50 -0.02
N GLY A 190 -15.61 -13.64 -0.84
CA GLY A 190 -16.54 -14.79 -0.76
C GLY A 190 -17.44 -14.83 0.48
N VAL A 191 -17.45 -13.76 1.28
CA VAL A 191 -18.20 -13.70 2.55
C VAL A 191 -19.14 -12.51 2.63
N LYS A 192 -20.11 -12.58 3.55
CA LYS A 192 -20.85 -11.41 4.01
C LYS A 192 -20.87 -11.37 5.54
N LEU A 193 -20.19 -10.40 6.11
CA LEU A 193 -20.05 -10.21 7.55
C LEU A 193 -20.90 -9.04 8.02
N VAL A 194 -21.69 -9.27 9.06
CA VAL A 194 -22.40 -8.22 9.80
C VAL A 194 -21.83 -8.18 11.20
N ILE A 195 -21.34 -7.02 11.60
CA ILE A 195 -20.73 -6.78 12.91
C ILE A 195 -21.54 -5.72 13.62
N LYS A 196 -21.87 -5.98 14.88
CA LYS A 196 -22.58 -5.06 15.75
C LYS A 196 -21.71 -4.73 16.96
N GLY A 197 -21.26 -3.47 17.04
CA GLY A 197 -20.20 -3.10 17.98
C GLY A 197 -18.94 -3.94 17.73
N ASN A 198 -18.55 -4.75 18.72
CA ASN A 198 -17.37 -5.63 18.65
C ASN A 198 -17.76 -7.12 18.53
N GLN A 199 -18.99 -7.43 18.08
CA GLN A 199 -19.51 -8.79 17.98
C GLN A 199 -19.87 -9.13 16.53
N LEU A 200 -19.55 -10.35 16.13
CA LEU A 200 -20.02 -10.92 14.88
C LEU A 200 -21.51 -11.28 15.03
N GLU A 201 -22.38 -10.55 14.34
CA GLU A 201 -23.83 -10.81 14.34
C GLU A 201 -24.17 -11.94 13.37
N SER A 202 -23.59 -11.91 12.16
CA SER A 202 -23.78 -12.96 11.16
C SER A 202 -22.60 -13.06 10.20
N ALA A 203 -22.30 -14.28 9.74
CA ALA A 203 -21.36 -14.55 8.67
C ALA A 203 -22.02 -15.47 7.65
N LEU A 204 -22.00 -15.06 6.38
CA LEU A 204 -22.30 -15.91 5.24
C LEU A 204 -21.01 -16.24 4.50
N VAL A 205 -20.90 -17.45 3.97
CA VAL A 205 -19.82 -17.92 3.08
C VAL A 205 -20.49 -18.49 1.83
N GLY A 206 -20.15 -17.98 0.65
CA GLY A 206 -20.81 -18.39 -0.61
C GLY A 206 -22.32 -18.13 -0.63
N GLY A 207 -22.81 -17.19 0.18
CA GLY A 207 -24.23 -16.86 0.32
C GLY A 207 -24.99 -17.69 1.38
N GLU A 208 -24.39 -18.74 1.92
CA GLU A 208 -25.00 -19.59 2.94
C GLU A 208 -24.50 -19.25 4.35
N PRO A 209 -25.29 -19.43 5.41
CA PRO A 209 -24.81 -19.25 6.78
C PRO A 209 -23.58 -20.11 7.09
N LEU A 210 -22.59 -19.50 7.76
CA LEU A 210 -21.42 -20.22 8.24
C LEU A 210 -21.84 -21.39 9.14
N ASP A 211 -21.45 -22.60 8.74
CA ASP A 211 -21.75 -23.85 9.45
C ASP A 211 -20.49 -24.37 10.14
N ASP A 212 -20.55 -24.49 11.46
CA ASP A 212 -19.42 -24.87 12.29
C ASP A 212 -18.88 -26.28 12.00
N ASN A 213 -19.72 -27.15 11.42
CA ASN A 213 -19.38 -28.54 11.14
C ASN A 213 -18.89 -28.77 9.70
N LYS A 214 -18.97 -27.75 8.83
CA LYS A 214 -18.44 -27.82 7.45
C LYS A 214 -16.97 -27.45 7.42
N THR A 215 -16.28 -27.86 6.37
CA THR A 215 -14.90 -27.43 6.07
C THR A 215 -14.93 -26.43 4.93
N TYR A 216 -14.03 -25.44 5.01
CA TYR A 216 -13.93 -24.37 4.03
C TYR A 216 -12.48 -24.22 3.57
N ASN A 217 -12.26 -24.10 2.28
CA ASN A 217 -10.98 -23.75 1.68
C ASN A 217 -10.85 -22.23 1.64
N VAL A 218 -9.86 -21.71 2.36
CA VAL A 218 -9.62 -20.28 2.50
C VAL A 218 -8.36 -19.92 1.73
N ALA A 219 -8.50 -19.13 0.67
CA ALA A 219 -7.35 -18.47 0.04
C ALA A 219 -6.82 -17.37 0.96
N THR A 220 -5.51 -17.33 1.14
CA THR A 220 -4.82 -16.42 2.03
C THR A 220 -3.38 -16.22 1.57
N ILE A 221 -2.59 -15.60 2.43
CA ILE A 221 -1.16 -15.43 2.31
C ILE A 221 -0.44 -16.13 3.48
N ASP A 222 0.77 -16.62 3.21
CA ASP A 222 1.61 -17.34 4.16
C ASP A 222 1.91 -16.53 5.45
N PHE A 223 2.02 -15.20 5.33
CA PHE A 223 2.20 -14.28 6.46
C PHE A 223 1.16 -14.49 7.59
N LEU A 224 -0.08 -14.82 7.24
CA LEU A 224 -1.17 -14.98 8.21
C LEU A 224 -1.27 -16.38 8.81
N LEU A 225 -0.42 -17.33 8.37
CA LEU A 225 -0.50 -18.71 8.86
C LEU A 225 -0.11 -18.83 10.34
N THR A 226 0.96 -18.14 10.75
CA THR A 226 1.64 -18.39 12.03
C THR A 226 1.56 -17.24 13.03
N GLY A 227 0.88 -16.14 12.70
CA GLY A 227 0.70 -15.02 13.64
C GLY A 227 0.70 -13.63 13.02
N GLY A 228 0.85 -13.48 11.70
CA GLY A 228 0.82 -12.17 11.03
C GLY A 228 -0.45 -11.38 11.38
N ASP A 229 -0.28 -10.12 11.76
CA ASP A 229 -1.35 -9.24 12.27
C ASP A 229 -2.20 -9.85 13.41
N GLY A 230 -1.65 -10.82 14.15
CA GLY A 230 -2.33 -11.53 15.23
C GLY A 230 -3.24 -12.67 14.78
N TYR A 231 -3.26 -13.01 13.49
CA TYR A 231 -4.03 -14.13 12.95
C TYR A 231 -3.16 -15.37 12.78
N LYS A 232 -3.73 -16.53 13.07
CA LYS A 232 -3.09 -17.84 12.96
C LYS A 232 -3.96 -18.75 12.12
N LEU A 233 -3.98 -18.52 10.81
CA LEU A 233 -4.82 -19.27 9.87
C LEU A 233 -4.36 -20.71 9.68
N GLY A 234 -3.09 -21.03 9.98
CA GLY A 234 -2.60 -22.42 9.96
C GLY A 234 -2.99 -23.21 11.21
N GLU A 235 -3.46 -22.55 12.27
CA GLU A 235 -3.82 -23.22 13.52
C GLU A 235 -5.15 -23.97 13.38
N ASN A 236 -5.13 -25.29 13.61
CA ASN A 236 -6.23 -26.23 13.40
C ASN A 236 -6.68 -26.37 11.93
N ALA A 237 -5.83 -26.00 10.97
CA ALA A 237 -6.05 -26.30 9.57
C ALA A 237 -5.94 -27.81 9.33
N LEU A 238 -6.90 -28.36 8.58
CA LEU A 238 -6.91 -29.75 8.15
C LEU A 238 -5.93 -29.98 7.01
N GLN A 239 -5.70 -28.93 6.22
CA GLN A 239 -4.72 -28.90 5.14
C GLN A 239 -4.18 -27.48 4.99
N THR A 240 -2.92 -27.36 4.60
CA THR A 240 -2.29 -26.09 4.22
C THR A 240 -1.44 -26.33 3.00
N ILE A 241 -1.68 -25.56 1.95
CA ILE A 241 -0.89 -25.54 0.73
C ILE A 241 -0.33 -24.13 0.59
N VAL A 242 1.00 -24.02 0.59
CA VAL A 242 1.71 -22.79 0.28
C VAL A 242 2.33 -22.97 -1.10
N THR A 243 1.97 -22.11 -2.03
CA THR A 243 2.57 -22.10 -3.38
C THR A 243 3.93 -21.40 -3.35
N ASP A 244 4.67 -21.47 -4.46
CA ASP A 244 5.86 -20.66 -4.71
C ASP A 244 5.55 -19.35 -5.46
N VAL A 245 4.26 -19.02 -5.62
CA VAL A 245 3.79 -17.84 -6.36
C VAL A 245 3.57 -16.68 -5.39
N ALA A 246 4.35 -15.62 -5.53
CA ALA A 246 4.13 -14.41 -4.74
C ALA A 246 2.87 -13.67 -5.20
N VAL A 247 2.21 -12.95 -4.28
CA VAL A 247 1.00 -12.16 -4.60
C VAL A 247 1.23 -11.19 -5.76
N ILE A 248 2.40 -10.53 -5.81
CA ILE A 248 2.75 -9.63 -6.92
C ILE A 248 2.84 -10.35 -8.26
N ASP A 249 3.39 -11.58 -8.26
CA ASP A 249 3.56 -12.38 -9.48
C ASP A 249 2.22 -12.92 -9.99
N ALA A 250 1.21 -13.02 -9.13
CA ALA A 250 -0.16 -13.34 -9.50
C ALA A 250 -0.95 -12.13 -10.02
N ILE A 251 -0.81 -10.96 -9.37
CA ILE A 251 -1.59 -9.75 -9.69
C ILE A 251 -1.06 -9.04 -10.94
N LEU A 252 0.25 -8.96 -11.14
CA LEU A 252 0.83 -8.20 -12.25
C LEU A 252 0.36 -8.70 -13.63
N PRO A 253 0.38 -10.03 -13.91
CA PRO A 253 -0.14 -10.55 -15.18
C PRO A 253 -1.63 -10.25 -15.38
N ARG A 254 -2.42 -10.15 -14.30
CA ARG A 254 -3.84 -9.81 -14.37
C ARG A 254 -4.07 -8.41 -14.92
N VAL A 255 -3.26 -7.45 -14.50
CA VAL A 255 -3.32 -6.06 -14.99
C VAL A 255 -2.90 -5.99 -16.46
N GLN A 256 -1.81 -6.66 -16.83
CA GLN A 256 -1.38 -6.73 -18.24
C GLN A 256 -2.43 -7.39 -19.15
N LYS A 257 -3.11 -8.43 -18.64
CA LYS A 257 -4.20 -9.09 -19.37
C LYS A 257 -5.39 -8.16 -19.57
N LEU A 258 -5.79 -7.39 -18.56
CA LEU A 258 -6.86 -6.39 -18.70
C LEU A 258 -6.51 -5.38 -19.79
N GLU A 259 -5.29 -4.85 -19.78
CA GLU A 259 -4.80 -3.92 -20.79
C GLU A 259 -4.85 -4.52 -22.21
N ALA A 260 -4.36 -5.75 -22.37
CA ALA A 260 -4.41 -6.46 -23.65
C ALA A 260 -5.84 -6.70 -24.16
N GLU A 261 -6.81 -6.79 -23.25
CA GLU A 261 -8.25 -6.90 -23.55
C GLU A 261 -8.93 -5.54 -23.77
N GLY A 262 -8.19 -4.42 -23.69
CA GLY A 262 -8.74 -3.07 -23.76
C GLY A 262 -9.59 -2.69 -22.55
N LYS A 263 -9.38 -3.35 -21.42
CA LYS A 263 -10.07 -3.12 -20.15
C LYS A 263 -9.16 -2.40 -19.17
N THR A 264 -9.78 -1.66 -18.26
CA THR A 264 -9.10 -0.96 -17.18
C THR A 264 -9.18 -1.76 -15.88
N VAL A 265 -8.22 -1.51 -14.98
CA VAL A 265 -8.35 -1.90 -13.58
C VAL A 265 -9.46 -1.05 -12.95
N ASP A 266 -10.62 -1.65 -12.75
CA ASP A 266 -11.73 -1.03 -12.01
C ASP A 266 -12.41 -2.09 -11.15
N TYR A 267 -12.89 -1.66 -9.99
CA TYR A 267 -13.55 -2.53 -9.03
C TYR A 267 -14.52 -1.73 -8.18
N GLN A 268 -15.47 -2.40 -7.51
CA GLN A 268 -16.43 -1.75 -6.63
C GLN A 268 -16.59 -2.52 -5.32
N THR A 269 -17.07 -1.85 -4.29
CA THR A 269 -17.50 -2.51 -3.05
C THR A 269 -18.84 -3.21 -3.28
N ASP A 270 -19.02 -4.36 -2.67
CA ASP A 270 -20.25 -5.15 -2.73
C ASP A 270 -20.99 -5.21 -1.38
N GLY A 271 -20.45 -4.55 -0.35
CA GLY A 271 -21.03 -4.53 0.98
C GLY A 271 -20.83 -5.86 1.72
N ARG A 272 -19.77 -6.60 1.38
CA ARG A 272 -19.35 -7.83 2.09
C ARG A 272 -19.03 -7.60 3.56
N VAL A 273 -18.81 -6.37 4.00
CA VAL A 273 -18.69 -6.03 5.43
C VAL A 273 -19.64 -4.90 5.81
N THR A 274 -20.55 -5.17 6.75
CA THR A 274 -21.46 -4.17 7.33
C THR A 274 -21.18 -3.99 8.81
N ILE A 275 -20.93 -2.75 9.24
CA ILE A 275 -20.77 -2.38 10.65
C ILE A 275 -22.02 -1.64 11.13
N ILE A 276 -22.70 -2.19 12.13
CA ILE A 276 -23.83 -1.59 12.82
C ILE A 276 -23.31 -1.01 14.15
N ASN A 277 -23.48 0.30 14.31
CA ASN A 277 -23.13 1.03 15.53
C ASN A 277 -24.26 0.93 16.58
#